data_AF-X6LEJ8-F1
#
_entry.id   AF-X6LEJ8-F1
#
_cell.length_a   1.000
_cell.length_b   1.000
_cell.length_c   1.000
_cell.angle_alpha   90.00
_cell.angle_beta   90.00
_cell.angle_gamma   90.00
#
_symmetry.space_group_name_H-M   'P 1'
#
loop_
_entity.id
_entity.type
_entity.pdbx_description
1 polymer ?
#
loop_
_entity_poly.entity_id
_entity_poly.type
_entity_poly.pdbx_seq_one_letter_code
_entity_poly.pdbx_strand_id
1 'polypeptide(L)'
;KITFIEIEKLKKDIELKDNQKQEMQVKETQIIQQKNKQMNNNKDEQKQNINDNSSSSIINTSSTFNFELVHFFKLIKTFTRRTNIVRSIDYSTFDDCQFICSGSDDHT
;
A
#
# COMPACT_ATOMS: atom_id res chain seq x y z
N LYS A 1 -37.40 -17.07 9.31
CA LYS A 1 -38.28 -15.98 8.80
C LYS A 1 -37.67 -14.69 9.32
N ILE A 2 -36.92 -13.96 8.48
CA ILE A 2 -36.28 -12.69 8.90
C ILE A 2 -37.41 -11.70 9.17
N THR A 3 -37.37 -11.06 10.33
CA THR A 3 -38.40 -10.11 10.73
C THR A 3 -38.18 -8.77 10.05
N PHE A 4 -39.27 -8.03 9.79
CA PHE A 4 -39.20 -6.69 9.19
C PHE A 4 -38.22 -5.75 9.93
N ILE A 5 -38.12 -5.92 11.25
CA ILE A 5 -37.22 -5.17 12.13
C ILE A 5 -35.74 -5.46 11.83
N GLU A 6 -35.39 -6.73 11.57
CA GLU A 6 -34.02 -7.12 11.22
C GLU A 6 -33.61 -6.58 9.85
N ILE A 7 -34.53 -6.53 8.87
CA ILE A 7 -34.28 -5.96 7.55
C ILE A 7 -33.98 -4.45 7.65
N GLU A 8 -34.76 -3.72 8.45
CA GLU A 8 -34.55 -2.28 8.68
C GLU A 8 -33.22 -1.99 9.40
N LYS A 9 -32.81 -2.86 10.33
CA LYS A 9 -31.52 -2.73 11.01
C LYS A 9 -30.34 -2.95 10.06
N LEU A 10 -30.42 -4.00 9.23
CA LEU A 10 -29.40 -4.30 8.22
C LEU A 10 -29.26 -3.19 7.18
N LYS A 11 -30.36 -2.56 6.75
CA LYS A 11 -30.31 -1.42 5.83
C LYS A 11 -29.52 -0.25 6.41
N LYS A 12 -29.78 0.11 7.67
CA LYS A 12 -29.06 1.19 8.36
C LYS A 12 -27.57 0.88 8.51
N ASP A 13 -27.21 -0.37 8.78
CA ASP A 13 -25.81 -0.79 8.89
C ASP A 13 -25.07 -0.73 7.55
N ILE A 14 -25.74 -1.06 6.44
CA ILE A 14 -25.17 -0.94 5.08
C ILE A 14 -24.94 0.53 4.74
N GLU A 15 -25.94 1.38 4.95
CA GLU A 15 -25.85 2.83 4.69
C GLU A 15 -24.74 3.49 5.51
N LEU A 16 -24.59 3.12 6.78
CA LEU A 16 -23.51 3.60 7.63
C LEU A 16 -22.13 3.19 7.11
N LYS A 17 -21.97 1.94 6.67
CA LYS A 17 -20.70 1.43 6.12
C LYS A 17 -20.33 2.12 4.81
N ASP A 18 -21.30 2.38 3.95
CA ASP A 18 -21.07 3.09 2.69
C ASP A 18 -20.64 4.53 2.93
N ASN A 19 -21.26 5.23 3.88
CA ASN A 19 -20.86 6.58 4.26
C ASN A 19 -19.43 6.63 4.82
N GLN A 20 -19.06 5.68 5.68
CA GLN A 20 -17.68 5.59 6.20
C GLN A 20 -16.65 5.31 5.10
N LYS A 21 -17.00 4.44 4.15
CA LYS A 21 -16.14 4.12 2.99
C LYS A 21 -15.93 5.34 2.10
N GLN A 22 -16.98 6.10 1.82
CA GLN A 22 -16.90 7.34 1.04
C GLN A 22 -16.01 8.37 1.75
N GLU A 23 -16.19 8.56 3.06
CA GLU A 23 -15.38 9.50 3.84
C GLU A 23 -13.89 9.13 3.82
N MET A 24 -13.57 7.84 3.91
CA MET A 24 -12.19 7.34 3.84
C MET A 24 -11.56 7.59 2.47
N GLN A 25 -12.29 7.33 1.38
CA GLN A 25 -11.80 7.59 0.01
C GLN A 25 -11.59 9.08 -0.26
N VAL A 26 -12.46 9.95 0.26
CA VAL A 26 -12.31 11.40 0.15
C VAL A 26 -11.06 11.88 0.89
N LYS A 27 -10.79 11.36 2.09
CA LYS A 27 -9.57 11.69 2.84
C LYS A 27 -8.31 11.24 2.10
N GLU A 28 -8.31 10.05 1.52
CA GLU A 28 -7.18 9.52 0.76
C GLU A 28 -6.88 10.35 -0.50
N THR A 29 -7.91 10.70 -1.27
CA THR A 29 -7.77 11.54 -2.47
C THR A 29 -7.28 12.95 -2.14
N GLN A 30 -7.73 13.56 -1.04
CA GLN A 30 -7.23 14.87 -0.58
C GLN A 30 -5.73 14.82 -0.21
N ILE A 31 -5.29 13.77 0.48
CA ILE A 31 -3.87 13.61 0.85
C ILE A 31 -2.98 13.49 -0.39
N ILE A 32 -3.41 12.73 -1.40
CA ILE A 32 -2.68 12.57 -2.66
C ILE A 32 -2.59 13.92 -3.40
N GLN A 33 -3.69 14.66 -3.49
CA GLN A 33 -3.72 15.97 -4.14
C GLN A 33 -2.81 17.00 -3.45
N GLN A 34 -2.82 17.05 -2.11
CA GLN A 34 -1.97 17.95 -1.33
C GLN A 34 -0.48 17.64 -1.55
N LYS A 35 -0.09 16.35 -1.59
CA LYS A 35 1.29 15.93 -1.83
C LYS A 35 1.77 16.25 -3.26
N ASN A 36 0.91 16.07 -4.26
CA ASN A 36 1.24 16.42 -5.64
C ASN A 36 1.49 17.93 -5.82
N LYS A 37 0.75 18.78 -5.09
CA LYS A 37 0.98 20.23 -5.09
C LYS A 37 2.33 20.61 -4.46
N GLN A 38 2.72 19.93 -3.38
CA GLN A 38 4.00 20.17 -2.70
C GLN A 38 5.20 19.73 -3.55
N MET A 39 5.06 18.65 -4.33
CA MET A 39 6.09 18.12 -5.21
C MET A 39 6.39 19.02 -6.41
N ASN A 40 5.42 19.84 -6.86
CA ASN A 40 5.63 20.80 -7.96
C ASN A 40 6.37 22.07 -7.52
N ASN A 41 6.26 22.47 -6.26
CA ASN A 41 6.97 23.66 -5.75
C ASN A 41 8.48 23.42 -5.54
N ASN A 42 8.93 22.15 -5.50
CA ASN A 42 10.34 21.80 -5.34
C ASN A 42 11.07 21.61 -6.69
N LYS A 43 10.39 21.79 -7.83
CA LYS A 43 11.00 21.67 -9.18
C LYS A 43 11.52 23.00 -9.75
N ASP A 44 11.22 24.14 -9.13
CA ASP A 44 11.66 25.44 -9.65
C ASP A 44 13.13 25.78 -9.32
N GLU A 45 13.82 25.01 -8.47
CA GLU A 45 15.23 25.23 -8.11
C GLU A 45 16.26 24.34 -8.85
N GLN A 46 15.84 23.44 -9.75
CA GLN A 46 16.79 22.71 -10.62
C GLN A 46 16.38 22.78 -12.09
N LYS A 47 16.52 23.98 -12.67
CA LYS A 47 16.75 24.13 -14.11
C LYS A 47 18.23 23.88 -14.42
N GLN A 48 18.54 22.69 -14.95
CA GLN A 48 19.69 22.55 -15.85
C GLN A 48 19.37 21.59 -17.00
N ASN A 49 19.04 22.22 -18.13
CA ASN A 49 19.45 21.89 -19.51
C ASN A 49 19.86 20.44 -19.82
N ILE A 50 19.02 19.70 -20.55
CA ILE A 50 19.44 18.95 -21.76
C ILE A 50 18.30 19.06 -22.79
N ASN A 51 18.63 19.67 -23.92
CA ASN A 51 17.83 19.76 -25.13
C ASN A 51 18.08 18.54 -26.04
N ASP A 52 17.10 18.30 -26.92
CA ASP A 52 17.16 17.53 -28.16
C ASP A 52 16.84 16.02 -28.15
N ASN A 53 15.66 15.76 -28.74
CA ASN A 53 15.34 14.69 -29.69
C ASN A 53 14.71 13.40 -29.16
N SER A 54 13.37 13.45 -29.12
CA SER A 54 12.47 12.50 -29.78
C SER A 54 12.86 11.01 -29.76
N SER A 55 12.31 10.28 -28.78
CA SER A 55 11.77 8.95 -29.06
C SER A 55 10.57 8.67 -28.17
N SER A 56 9.40 9.13 -28.63
CA SER A 56 8.12 8.67 -28.12
C SER A 56 7.80 7.30 -28.75
N SER A 57 8.31 6.21 -28.17
CA SER A 57 7.65 4.89 -28.21
C SER A 57 8.56 3.80 -27.65
N ILE A 58 8.11 3.18 -26.56
CA ILE A 58 8.39 1.79 -26.19
C ILE A 58 9.84 1.54 -25.77
N ILE A 59 10.15 1.88 -24.52
CA ILE A 59 10.83 0.90 -23.67
C ILE A 59 9.77 0.43 -22.69
N ASN A 60 9.48 -0.86 -22.83
CA ASN A 60 8.59 -1.68 -22.03
C ASN A 60 8.54 -1.23 -20.58
N THR A 61 7.37 -1.41 -20.00
CA THR A 61 7.09 -1.47 -18.57
C THR A 61 8.08 -2.40 -17.85
N SER A 62 9.33 -1.99 -17.69
CA SER A 62 10.06 -2.36 -16.50
C SER A 62 9.22 -1.72 -15.41
N SER A 63 8.53 -2.54 -14.63
CA SER A 63 8.14 -2.14 -13.29
C SER A 63 9.45 -1.72 -12.62
N THR A 64 9.83 -0.45 -12.76
CA THR A 64 10.84 0.18 -11.94
C THR A 64 10.18 0.16 -10.57
N PHE A 65 10.53 -0.88 -9.80
CA PHE A 65 10.17 -0.96 -8.40
C PHE A 65 10.64 0.35 -7.80
N ASN A 66 9.70 1.29 -7.61
CA ASN A 66 10.05 2.65 -7.26
C ASN A 66 10.59 2.57 -5.84
N PHE A 67 11.91 2.62 -5.67
CA PHE A 67 12.56 2.56 -4.36
C PHE A 67 12.05 3.65 -3.42
N GLU A 68 11.47 4.72 -3.95
CA GLU A 68 10.80 5.76 -3.17
C GLU A 68 9.54 5.25 -2.44
N LEU A 69 8.83 4.23 -2.97
CA LEU A 69 7.73 3.55 -2.27
C LEU A 69 8.23 2.79 -1.03
N VAL A 70 9.46 2.28 -1.06
CA VAL A 70 10.07 1.53 0.06
C VAL A 70 10.29 2.44 1.27
N HIS A 71 10.54 3.73 1.04
CA HIS A 71 10.67 4.72 2.10
C HIS A 71 9.35 4.96 2.86
N PHE A 72 8.21 4.48 2.36
CA PHE A 72 6.90 4.64 2.99
C PHE A 72 6.36 3.38 3.68
N PHE A 73 7.16 2.35 3.91
CA PHE A 73 6.70 1.16 4.64
C PHE A 73 6.44 1.49 6.12
N LYS A 74 5.17 1.67 6.46
CA LYS A 74 4.70 1.67 7.84
C LYS A 74 4.85 0.25 8.40
N LEU A 75 5.51 0.11 9.55
CA LEU A 75 5.60 -1.17 10.27
C LEU A 75 4.19 -1.68 10.58
N ILE A 76 3.80 -2.79 9.95
CA ILE A 76 2.46 -3.38 10.11
C ILE A 76 2.43 -4.28 11.36
N LYS A 77 3.48 -5.07 11.58
CA LYS A 77 3.52 -6.06 12.67
C LYS A 77 4.95 -6.44 13.04
N THR A 78 5.18 -6.67 14.33
CA THR A 78 6.43 -7.21 14.88
C THR A 78 6.17 -8.58 15.48
N PHE A 79 7.00 -9.57 15.13
CA PHE A 79 6.96 -10.92 15.68
C PHE A 79 8.10 -11.09 16.69
N THR A 80 7.81 -11.02 17.99
CA THR A 80 8.82 -11.06 19.07
C THR A 80 9.09 -12.46 19.63
N ARG A 81 8.42 -13.50 19.14
CA ARG A 81 8.43 -14.84 19.74
C ARG A 81 9.75 -15.60 19.53
N ARG A 82 10.65 -15.11 18.69
CA ARG A 82 11.93 -15.80 18.44
C ARG A 82 12.95 -15.50 19.50
N THR A 83 13.59 -16.56 19.99
CA THR A 83 14.61 -16.49 21.04
C THR A 83 15.99 -16.20 20.44
N ASN A 84 16.16 -16.39 19.12
CA ASN A 84 17.43 -16.27 18.43
C ASN A 84 17.33 -15.52 17.09
N ILE A 85 18.48 -15.26 16.47
CA ILE A 85 18.63 -14.48 15.24
C ILE A 85 17.97 -15.19 14.06
N VAL A 86 17.10 -14.48 13.35
CA VAL A 86 16.54 -14.91 12.07
C VAL A 86 17.61 -14.84 10.99
N ARG A 87 17.96 -15.98 10.40
CA ARG A 87 18.96 -16.08 9.32
C ARG A 87 18.37 -16.05 7.93
N SER A 88 17.08 -16.40 7.79
CA SER A 88 16.40 -16.41 6.51
C SER A 88 14.93 -16.05 6.67
N ILE A 89 14.39 -15.39 5.65
CA ILE A 89 12.97 -15.10 5.52
C ILE A 89 12.59 -15.50 4.10
N ASP A 90 11.48 -16.21 3.97
CA ASP A 90 10.94 -16.64 2.68
C ASP A 90 9.43 -16.41 2.62
N TYR A 91 8.91 -16.29 1.41
CA TYR A 91 7.49 -16.11 1.15
C TYR A 91 6.96 -17.34 0.43
N SER A 92 5.95 -17.99 1.02
CA SER A 92 5.39 -19.22 0.47
C SER A 92 3.87 -19.15 0.46
N THR A 93 3.28 -19.75 -0.58
CA THR A 93 1.84 -19.92 -0.72
C THR A 93 1.51 -21.40 -0.57
N PHE A 94 0.57 -21.73 0.31
CA PHE A 94 0.06 -23.09 0.48
C PHE A 94 -1.45 -23.04 0.73
N ASP A 95 -2.22 -23.80 -0.04
CA ASP A 95 -3.69 -23.89 0.09
C ASP A 95 -4.37 -22.51 0.10
N ASP A 96 -4.11 -21.71 -0.93
CA ASP A 96 -4.59 -20.32 -1.11
C ASP A 96 -4.23 -19.32 0.02
N CYS A 97 -3.42 -19.74 0.98
CA CYS A 97 -2.93 -18.91 2.07
C CYS A 97 -1.51 -18.39 1.78
N GLN A 98 -1.24 -17.17 2.25
CA GLN A 98 0.07 -16.51 2.11
C GLN A 98 0.82 -16.54 3.44
N PHE A 99 2.03 -17.08 3.42
CA PHE A 99 2.86 -17.26 4.59
C PHE A 99 4.20 -16.57 4.44
N ILE A 100 4.65 -16.00 5.57
CA ILE A 100 6.04 -15.61 5.75
C ILE A 100 6.70 -16.72 6.56
N CYS A 101 7.54 -17.50 5.89
CA CYS A 101 8.37 -18.52 6.52
C CYS A 101 9.69 -17.87 6.95
N SER A 102 10.31 -18.38 8.00
CA SER A 102 11.60 -17.84 8.42
C SER A 102 12.38 -18.87 9.21
N GLY A 103 13.68 -18.93 8.96
CA GLY A 103 14.62 -19.80 9.66
C GLY A 103 15.48 -19.01 10.62
N SER A 104 15.74 -19.58 11.78
CA SER A 104 16.47 -18.98 12.89
C SER A 104 17.50 -19.94 13.49
N ASP A 105 18.48 -19.39 14.19
CA ASP A 105 19.53 -20.17 14.88
C ASP A 105 19.02 -20.97 16.08
N ASP A 106 17.78 -20.76 16.50
CA ASP A 106 17.10 -21.64 17.46
C ASP A 106 16.60 -22.96 16.83
N HIS A 107 17.05 -23.27 15.61
CA HIS A 107 16.69 -24.46 14.85
C HIS A 107 15.20 -24.56 14.52
N THR A 108 14.54 -23.40 14.34
CA THR A 108 13.15 -23.26 13.90
C THR A 108 13.01 -22.36 12.67
#